data_AF-A0A2E1USS4-F1
#
_entry.id   AF-A0A2E1USS4-F1
#
_cell.length_a   1.000
_cell.length_b   1.000
_cell.length_c   1.000
_cell.angle_alpha   90.00
_cell.angle_beta   90.00
_cell.angle_gamma   90.00
#
_symmetry.space_group_name_H-M   'P 1'
#
loop_
_entity.id
_entity.type
_entity.pdbx_description
1 polymer ?
#
loop_
_entity_poly.entity_id
_entity_poly.type
_entity_poly.pdbx_seq_one_letter_code
_entity_poly.pdbx_strand_id
1 'polypeptide(L)'
;MTSTFQLKDIFDDSFYNLLCEKYNFNAEYKANISKEISNVFRDFIILILSENNSYSVEERNRLYNEAIYNLQHTSKLLKGMPHPASSMSYKLLKMSETLKKVTSGSKKEKSKANRFIEKNLIRKFILFWDTYNEKKFLSAENKINYNVCECFLDCSNKISSVYPEIEWFKSCEIEFVESIFENI
;
A
#
# COMPACT_ATOMS: atom_id res chain seq x y z
N MET A 1 21.90 7.87 -14.39
CA MET A 1 20.44 8.10 -14.21
C MET A 1 19.84 6.78 -13.78
N THR A 2 19.30 6.70 -12.57
CA THR A 2 18.46 5.56 -12.16
C THR A 2 17.14 5.68 -12.90
N SER A 3 16.83 4.74 -13.80
CA SER A 3 15.50 4.67 -14.43
C SER A 3 14.48 4.41 -13.33
N THR A 4 13.67 5.41 -12.98
CA THR A 4 12.54 5.20 -12.07
C THR A 4 11.57 4.24 -12.74
N PHE A 5 11.33 3.09 -12.11
CA PHE A 5 10.31 2.15 -12.55
C PHE A 5 8.97 2.89 -12.69
N GLN A 6 8.41 2.88 -13.89
CA GLN A 6 7.12 3.51 -14.18
C GLN A 6 6.05 2.41 -14.19
N LEU A 7 5.05 2.57 -13.34
CA LEU A 7 3.89 1.69 -13.37
C LEU A 7 3.11 1.92 -14.68
N LYS A 8 2.62 0.83 -15.26
CA LYS A 8 1.52 0.85 -16.24
C LYS A 8 0.38 1.71 -15.70
N ASP A 9 -0.33 2.38 -16.61
CA ASP A 9 -1.57 3.05 -16.26
C ASP A 9 -2.64 2.00 -15.92
N ILE A 10 -3.06 1.96 -14.66
CA ILE A 10 -3.98 0.94 -14.14
C ILE A 10 -5.42 1.44 -14.18
N PHE A 11 -5.61 2.71 -13.82
CA PHE A 11 -6.90 3.30 -13.56
C PHE A 11 -7.20 4.34 -14.63
N ASP A 12 -7.48 3.83 -15.84
CA ASP A 12 -7.89 4.66 -16.97
C ASP A 12 -9.17 5.46 -16.67
N ASP A 13 -9.42 6.51 -17.47
CA ASP A 13 -10.58 7.40 -17.29
C ASP A 13 -11.91 6.64 -17.31
N SER A 14 -12.00 5.55 -18.06
CA SER A 14 -13.23 4.75 -18.15
C SER A 14 -13.54 4.05 -16.84
N PHE A 15 -12.52 3.44 -16.23
CA PHE A 15 -12.64 2.78 -14.94
C PHE A 15 -12.92 3.78 -13.82
N TYR A 16 -12.26 4.94 -13.86
CA TYR A 16 -12.53 6.03 -12.94
C TYR A 16 -13.99 6.51 -13.01
N ASN A 17 -14.53 6.71 -14.22
CA ASN A 17 -15.92 7.14 -14.41
C ASN A 17 -16.89 6.12 -13.81
N LEU A 18 -16.64 4.83 -14.05
CA LEU A 18 -17.42 3.74 -13.47
C LEU A 18 -17.39 3.76 -11.93
N LEU A 19 -16.22 3.96 -11.33
CA LEU A 19 -16.12 4.08 -9.86
C LEU A 19 -16.93 5.26 -9.34
N CYS A 20 -16.93 6.40 -10.03
CA CYS A 20 -17.66 7.58 -9.60
C CYS A 20 -19.17 7.40 -9.69
N GLU A 21 -19.64 6.79 -10.77
CA GLU A 21 -21.05 6.46 -10.95
C GLU A 21 -21.52 5.45 -9.91
N LYS A 22 -20.73 4.39 -9.65
CA LYS A 22 -21.10 3.31 -8.74
C LYS A 22 -21.05 3.74 -7.26
N TYR A 23 -20.00 4.48 -6.87
CA TYR A 23 -19.73 4.80 -5.46
C TYR A 23 -20.07 6.24 -5.06
N ASN A 24 -20.53 7.07 -6.00
CA ASN A 24 -20.89 8.48 -5.79
C ASN A 24 -19.71 9.31 -5.25
N PHE A 25 -18.52 9.15 -5.84
CA PHE A 25 -17.40 10.05 -5.54
C PHE A 25 -17.72 11.47 -6.01
N ASN A 26 -17.28 12.46 -5.24
CA ASN A 26 -17.59 13.86 -5.54
C ASN A 26 -16.95 14.30 -6.87
N ALA A 27 -17.80 14.70 -7.82
CA ALA A 27 -17.43 15.10 -9.18
C ALA A 27 -16.45 16.29 -9.23
N GLU A 28 -16.43 17.14 -8.21
CA GLU A 28 -15.50 18.28 -8.11
C GLU A 28 -14.03 17.84 -8.04
N TYR A 29 -13.76 16.63 -7.57
CA TYR A 29 -12.41 16.09 -7.40
C TYR A 29 -11.99 15.15 -8.52
N LYS A 30 -12.74 15.11 -9.62
CA LYS A 30 -12.56 14.13 -10.70
C LYS A 30 -11.15 14.01 -11.23
N ALA A 31 -10.50 15.14 -11.51
CA ALA A 31 -9.12 15.17 -11.99
C ALA A 31 -8.09 14.66 -10.96
N ASN A 32 -8.40 14.76 -9.66
CA ASN A 32 -7.48 14.39 -8.58
C ASN A 32 -7.63 12.92 -8.17
N ILE A 33 -8.84 12.36 -8.27
CA ILE A 33 -9.13 10.99 -7.84
C ILE A 33 -8.28 9.97 -8.61
N SER A 34 -8.15 10.08 -9.94
CA SER A 34 -7.33 9.14 -10.75
C SER A 34 -5.87 9.08 -10.28
N LYS A 35 -5.28 10.25 -10.00
CA LYS A 35 -3.91 10.34 -9.48
C LYS A 35 -3.80 9.78 -8.07
N GLU A 36 -4.73 10.15 -7.19
CA GLU A 36 -4.69 9.72 -5.79
C GLU A 36 -4.96 8.23 -5.62
N ILE A 37 -5.91 7.66 -6.34
CA ILE A 37 -6.18 6.21 -6.30
C ILE A 37 -4.97 5.42 -6.81
N SER A 38 -4.33 5.89 -7.88
CA SER A 38 -3.06 5.31 -8.36
C SER A 38 -1.97 5.37 -7.28
N ASN A 39 -1.86 6.50 -6.57
CA ASN A 39 -0.88 6.67 -5.49
C ASN A 39 -1.16 5.77 -4.28
N VAL A 40 -2.42 5.46 -3.96
CA VAL A 40 -2.78 4.54 -2.87
C VAL A 40 -2.15 3.16 -3.08
N PHE A 41 -2.28 2.60 -4.28
CA PHE A 41 -1.78 1.25 -4.60
C PHE A 41 -0.31 1.22 -5.03
N ARG A 42 0.25 2.34 -5.47
CA ARG A 42 1.60 2.43 -6.05
C ARG A 42 2.67 1.72 -5.23
N ASP A 43 2.80 2.06 -3.95
CA ASP A 43 3.87 1.51 -3.11
C ASP A 43 3.71 0.00 -2.92
N PHE A 44 2.47 -0.47 -2.79
CA PHE A 44 2.18 -1.90 -2.62
C PHE A 44 2.50 -2.68 -3.89
N ILE A 45 2.09 -2.17 -5.06
CA ILE A 45 2.38 -2.79 -6.35
C ILE A 45 3.89 -2.86 -6.61
N ILE A 46 4.60 -1.75 -6.40
CA ILE A 46 6.07 -1.70 -6.56
C ILE A 46 6.73 -2.72 -5.63
N LEU A 47 6.27 -2.80 -4.37
CA LEU A 47 6.79 -3.76 -3.41
C LEU A 47 6.61 -5.21 -3.90
N ILE A 48 5.41 -5.61 -4.30
CA ILE A 48 5.17 -7.00 -4.74
C ILE A 48 5.93 -7.31 -6.04
N LEU A 49 5.96 -6.39 -7.01
CA LEU A 49 6.75 -6.57 -8.22
C LEU A 49 8.25 -6.67 -7.93
N SER A 50 8.74 -5.95 -6.92
CA SER A 50 10.13 -6.06 -6.47
C SER A 50 10.45 -7.38 -5.76
N GLU A 51 9.44 -8.11 -5.28
CA GLU A 51 9.63 -9.47 -4.75
C GLU A 51 9.54 -10.53 -5.85
N ASN A 52 8.65 -10.32 -6.84
CA ASN A 52 8.42 -11.22 -7.98
C ASN A 52 9.44 -11.06 -9.12
N ASN A 53 10.63 -10.53 -8.83
CA ASN A 53 11.66 -10.32 -9.84
C ASN A 53 12.45 -11.60 -10.17
N SER A 54 13.25 -11.53 -11.22
CA SER A 54 14.14 -12.62 -11.65
C SER A 54 15.39 -12.78 -10.79
N TYR A 55 15.55 -12.00 -9.72
CA TYR A 55 16.74 -12.09 -8.88
C TYR A 55 16.73 -13.36 -8.04
N SER A 56 17.93 -13.89 -7.79
CA SER A 56 18.11 -14.97 -6.84
C SER A 56 17.78 -14.50 -5.42
N VAL A 57 17.55 -15.46 -4.51
CA VAL A 57 17.31 -15.16 -3.09
C VAL A 57 18.52 -14.41 -2.50
N GLU A 58 19.74 -14.78 -2.90
CA GLU A 58 20.98 -14.13 -2.45
C GLU A 58 21.08 -12.69 -2.94
N GLU A 59 20.74 -12.43 -4.21
CA GLU A 59 20.73 -11.08 -4.79
C GLU A 59 19.72 -10.18 -4.10
N ARG A 60 18.48 -10.67 -3.88
CA ARG A 60 17.47 -9.93 -3.09
C ARG A 60 17.95 -9.65 -1.68
N ASN A 61 18.51 -10.65 -0.99
CA ASN A 61 19.02 -10.49 0.36
C ASN A 61 20.17 -9.48 0.43
N ARG A 62 21.03 -9.41 -0.59
CA ARG A 62 22.10 -8.41 -0.66
C ARG A 62 21.54 -6.99 -0.73
N LEU A 63 20.57 -6.75 -1.61
CA LEU A 63 19.89 -5.46 -1.73
C LEU A 63 19.20 -5.05 -0.42
N TYR A 64 18.53 -6.00 0.23
CA TYR A 64 17.89 -5.74 1.51
C TYR A 64 18.87 -5.42 2.63
N ASN A 65 19.98 -6.15 2.71
CA ASN A 65 21.01 -5.88 3.71
C ASN A 65 21.62 -4.49 3.52
N GLU A 66 21.85 -4.07 2.27
CA GLU A 66 22.32 -2.73 1.94
C GLU A 66 21.29 -1.65 2.33
N ALA A 67 20.02 -1.85 2.00
CA ALA A 67 18.94 -0.94 2.39
C ALA A 67 18.81 -0.83 3.93
N ILE A 68 18.85 -1.96 4.65
CA ILE A 68 18.81 -2.00 6.12
C ILE A 68 19.99 -1.24 6.71
N TYR A 69 21.20 -1.46 6.17
CA TYR A 69 22.40 -0.76 6.60
C TYR A 69 22.25 0.76 6.44
N ASN A 70 21.82 1.21 5.26
CA ASN A 70 21.63 2.63 4.97
C ASN A 70 20.59 3.27 5.90
N LEU A 71 19.44 2.63 6.12
CA LEU A 71 18.41 3.12 7.04
C LEU A 71 18.91 3.24 8.48
N GLN A 72 19.65 2.25 8.96
CA GLN A 72 20.24 2.27 10.31
C GLN A 72 21.32 3.35 10.43
N HIS A 73 22.14 3.52 9.40
CA HIS A 73 23.17 4.55 9.36
C HIS A 73 22.55 5.95 9.40
N THR A 74 21.59 6.23 8.52
CA THR A 74 20.86 7.51 8.51
C THR A 74 20.11 7.76 9.81
N SER A 75 19.47 6.73 10.39
CA SER A 75 18.82 6.85 11.70
C SER A 75 19.81 7.31 12.79
N LYS A 76 21.01 6.70 12.84
CA LYS A 76 22.06 7.10 13.79
C LYS A 76 22.49 8.56 13.60
N LEU A 77 22.63 9.02 12.35
CA LEU A 77 22.99 10.41 12.05
C LEU A 77 21.93 11.40 12.53
N LEU A 78 20.64 11.06 12.43
CA LEU A 78 19.53 11.92 12.83
C LEU A 78 19.17 11.81 14.32
N LYS A 79 19.75 10.84 15.04
CA LYS A 79 19.43 10.59 16.45
C LYS A 79 19.90 11.75 17.32
N GLY A 80 19.00 12.28 18.16
CA GLY A 80 19.30 13.39 19.07
C GLY A 80 19.21 14.78 18.41
N MET A 81 18.94 14.87 17.11
CA MET A 81 18.67 16.14 16.45
C MET A 81 17.29 16.71 16.86
N PRO A 82 17.09 18.03 16.79
CA PRO A 82 15.78 18.64 17.03
C PRO A 82 14.71 18.13 16.05
N HIS A 83 13.44 18.33 16.40
CA HIS A 83 12.32 18.02 15.50
C HIS A 83 12.43 18.86 14.21
N PRO A 84 12.20 18.28 13.01
CA PRO A 84 11.64 16.95 12.73
C PRO A 84 12.65 15.80 12.57
N ALA A 85 13.96 16.08 12.66
CA ALA A 85 15.00 15.10 12.36
C ALA A 85 15.02 13.90 13.33
N SER A 86 14.86 14.13 14.65
CA SER A 86 14.73 13.02 15.62
C SER A 86 13.51 12.14 15.39
N SER A 87 12.38 12.72 14.97
CA SER A 87 11.19 11.94 14.59
C SER A 87 11.48 11.05 13.37
N MET A 88 12.21 11.59 12.39
CA MET A 88 12.65 10.82 11.22
C MET A 88 13.61 9.68 11.61
N SER A 89 14.54 9.91 12.54
CA SER A 89 15.41 8.86 13.09
C SER A 89 14.62 7.65 13.58
N TYR A 90 13.54 7.88 14.34
CA TYR A 90 12.68 6.81 14.85
C TYR A 90 11.94 6.07 13.73
N LYS A 91 11.42 6.80 12.74
CA LYS A 91 10.74 6.20 11.56
C LYS A 91 11.70 5.32 10.76
N LEU A 92 12.90 5.81 10.47
CA LEU A 92 13.93 5.05 9.73
C LEU A 92 14.36 3.79 10.48
N LEU A 93 14.51 3.86 11.81
CA LEU A 93 14.82 2.69 12.63
C LEU A 93 13.73 1.63 12.51
N LYS A 94 12.46 2.03 12.68
CA LYS A 94 11.32 1.12 12.50
C LYS A 94 11.25 0.51 11.10
N MET A 95 11.53 1.29 10.06
CA MET A 95 11.61 0.78 8.68
C MET A 95 12.68 -0.31 8.55
N SER A 96 13.87 -0.08 9.11
CA SER A 96 14.96 -1.08 9.08
C SER A 96 14.60 -2.37 9.83
N GLU A 97 13.93 -2.26 10.98
CA GLU A 97 13.48 -3.42 11.76
C GLU A 97 12.41 -4.22 11.02
N THR A 98 11.46 -3.56 10.37
CA THR A 98 10.44 -4.21 9.55
C THR A 98 11.07 -4.93 8.37
N LEU A 99 11.98 -4.28 7.62
CA LEU A 99 12.68 -4.92 6.51
C LEU A 99 13.45 -6.16 6.97
N LYS A 100 14.15 -6.08 8.10
CA LYS A 100 14.88 -7.23 8.66
C LYS A 100 13.95 -8.43 8.96
N LYS A 101 12.73 -8.16 9.46
CA LYS A 101 11.71 -9.19 9.73
C LYS A 101 11.15 -9.80 8.45
N VAL A 102 10.95 -9.01 7.38
CA VAL A 102 10.48 -9.51 6.08
C VAL A 102 11.50 -10.47 5.46
N THR A 103 12.78 -10.14 5.52
CA THR A 103 13.83 -10.93 4.85
C THR A 103 14.27 -12.15 5.63
N SER A 104 14.65 -11.92 6.89
CA SER A 104 15.37 -12.90 7.73
C SER A 104 14.57 -13.35 8.96
N GLY A 105 13.36 -12.82 9.14
CA GLY A 105 12.50 -13.18 10.26
C GLY A 105 12.00 -14.63 10.18
N SER A 106 11.60 -15.16 11.33
CA SER A 106 10.84 -16.40 11.43
C SER A 106 9.54 -16.33 10.60
N LYS A 107 8.95 -17.49 10.27
CA LYS A 107 7.66 -17.56 9.54
C LYS A 107 6.58 -16.65 10.17
N LYS A 108 6.53 -16.60 11.51
CA LYS A 108 5.62 -15.74 12.28
C LYS A 108 5.92 -14.26 12.10
N GLU A 109 7.18 -13.86 12.06
CA GLU A 109 7.59 -12.47 11.86
C GLU A 109 7.32 -11.99 10.43
N LYS A 110 7.59 -12.84 9.42
CA LYS A 110 7.26 -12.56 8.02
C LYS A 110 5.76 -12.34 7.84
N SER A 111 4.93 -13.23 8.39
CA SER A 111 3.47 -13.07 8.34
C SER A 111 2.99 -11.78 9.01
N LYS A 112 3.55 -11.40 10.17
CA LYS A 112 3.24 -10.13 10.83
C LYS A 112 3.64 -8.91 9.99
N ALA A 113 4.81 -8.97 9.34
CA ALA A 113 5.30 -7.89 8.50
C ALA A 113 4.44 -7.72 7.24
N ASN A 114 4.05 -8.83 6.59
CA ASN A 114 3.12 -8.81 5.45
C ASN A 114 1.77 -8.21 5.85
N ARG A 115 1.20 -8.64 6.99
CA ARG A 115 -0.05 -8.07 7.50
C ARG A 115 0.07 -6.57 7.81
N PHE A 116 1.23 -6.10 8.25
CA PHE A 116 1.48 -4.67 8.45
C PHE A 116 1.45 -3.89 7.12
N ILE A 117 2.06 -4.45 6.07
CA ILE A 117 2.06 -3.87 4.72
C ILE A 117 0.63 -3.79 4.17
N GLU A 118 -0.14 -4.89 4.26
CA GLU A 118 -1.55 -4.96 3.85
C GLU A 118 -2.38 -3.90 4.58
N LYS A 119 -2.29 -3.83 5.92
CA LYS A 119 -3.02 -2.82 6.70
C LYS A 119 -2.66 -1.39 6.31
N ASN A 120 -1.43 -1.12 5.88
CA ASN A 120 -1.06 0.21 5.43
C ASN A 120 -1.67 0.58 4.08
N LEU A 121 -1.77 -0.37 3.14
CA LEU A 121 -2.51 -0.17 1.89
C LEU A 121 -3.96 0.22 2.20
N ILE A 122 -4.59 -0.53 3.11
CA ILE A 122 -5.99 -0.35 3.46
C ILE A 122 -6.22 0.98 4.18
N ARG A 123 -5.34 1.37 5.11
CA ARG A 123 -5.39 2.70 5.73
C ARG A 123 -5.30 3.83 4.71
N LYS A 124 -4.39 3.72 3.73
CA LYS A 124 -4.28 4.71 2.65
C LYS A 124 -5.57 4.75 1.82
N PHE A 125 -6.17 3.60 1.54
CA PHE A 125 -7.43 3.52 0.81
C PHE A 125 -8.59 4.13 1.58
N ILE A 126 -8.68 3.90 2.90
CA ILE A 126 -9.68 4.54 3.77
C ILE A 126 -9.52 6.06 3.75
N LEU A 127 -8.28 6.58 3.83
CA LEU A 127 -8.04 8.03 3.76
C LEU A 127 -8.46 8.61 2.40
N PHE A 128 -8.16 7.90 1.32
CA PHE A 128 -8.64 8.26 -0.02
C PHE A 128 -10.18 8.30 -0.05
N TRP A 129 -10.83 7.24 0.42
CA TRP A 129 -12.28 7.14 0.47
C TRP A 129 -12.90 8.30 1.27
N ASP A 130 -12.43 8.52 2.49
CA ASP A 130 -12.93 9.57 3.38
C ASP A 130 -12.68 10.97 2.84
N THR A 131 -11.70 11.15 1.95
CA THR A 131 -11.46 12.43 1.29
C THR A 131 -12.46 12.69 0.17
N TYR A 132 -12.79 11.67 -0.63
CA TYR A 132 -13.53 11.83 -1.88
C TYR A 132 -14.99 11.34 -1.84
N ASN A 133 -15.42 10.73 -0.74
CA ASN A 133 -16.78 10.25 -0.54
C ASN A 133 -17.44 10.95 0.67
N GLU A 134 -18.72 11.29 0.53
CA GLU A 134 -19.51 11.83 1.64
C GLU A 134 -19.80 10.76 2.70
N LYS A 135 -20.08 9.53 2.28
CA LYS A 135 -20.35 8.39 3.16
C LYS A 135 -19.04 7.79 3.64
N LYS A 136 -18.52 8.30 4.76
CA LYS A 136 -17.24 7.88 5.36
C LYS A 136 -17.14 6.37 5.62
N PHE A 137 -15.91 5.88 5.77
CA PHE A 137 -15.62 4.47 6.08
C PHE A 137 -16.34 4.01 7.35
N LEU A 138 -16.32 4.83 8.40
CA LEU A 138 -17.13 4.63 9.59
C LEU A 138 -18.32 5.57 9.56
N SER A 139 -19.52 5.02 9.73
CA SER A 139 -20.73 5.82 9.95
C SER A 139 -20.68 6.50 11.32
N ALA A 140 -21.62 7.43 11.57
CA ALA A 140 -21.78 8.07 12.87
C ALA A 140 -22.03 7.06 14.02
N GLU A 141 -22.52 5.85 13.70
CA GLU A 141 -22.73 4.76 14.66
C GLU A 141 -21.51 3.82 14.78
N ASN A 142 -20.36 4.21 14.23
CA ASN A 142 -19.15 3.37 14.14
C ASN A 142 -19.37 2.04 13.38
N LYS A 143 -20.31 1.99 12.45
CA LYS A 143 -20.49 0.83 11.56
C LYS A 143 -19.68 1.03 10.29
N ILE A 144 -19.05 -0.05 9.82
CA ILE A 144 -18.29 -0.06 8.58
C ILE A 144 -19.23 0.14 7.39
N ASN A 145 -18.84 1.03 6.49
CA ASN A 145 -19.45 1.19 5.18
C ASN A 145 -18.84 0.17 4.21
N TYR A 146 -19.54 -0.93 3.96
CA TYR A 146 -19.06 -2.02 3.11
C TYR A 146 -18.90 -1.64 1.63
N ASN A 147 -19.46 -0.50 1.18
CA ASN A 147 -19.18 0.02 -0.16
C ASN A 147 -17.68 0.35 -0.33
N VAL A 148 -16.96 0.67 0.75
CA VAL A 148 -15.51 0.89 0.71
C VAL A 148 -14.80 -0.42 0.34
N CYS A 149 -15.24 -1.54 0.91
CA CYS A 149 -14.71 -2.88 0.64
C CYS A 149 -14.98 -3.27 -0.82
N GLU A 150 -16.20 -3.06 -1.31
CA GLU A 150 -16.53 -3.32 -2.71
C GLU A 150 -15.69 -2.46 -3.66
N CYS A 151 -15.53 -1.17 -3.37
CA CYS A 151 -14.73 -0.28 -4.20
C CYS A 151 -13.26 -0.71 -4.21
N PHE A 152 -12.72 -1.15 -3.07
CA PHE A 152 -11.38 -1.71 -2.99
C PHE A 152 -11.23 -2.98 -3.82
N LEU A 153 -12.25 -3.86 -3.80
CA LEU A 153 -12.27 -5.08 -4.60
C LEU A 153 -12.32 -4.78 -6.09
N ASP A 154 -13.15 -3.84 -6.54
CA ASP A 154 -13.19 -3.39 -7.94
C ASP A 154 -11.82 -2.88 -8.39
N CYS A 155 -11.15 -2.07 -7.56
CA CYS A 155 -9.79 -1.61 -7.82
C CYS A 155 -8.79 -2.78 -7.90
N SER A 156 -8.90 -3.74 -6.98
CA SER A 156 -8.05 -4.94 -6.94
C SER A 156 -8.23 -5.78 -8.20
N ASN A 157 -9.45 -5.95 -8.68
CA ASN A 157 -9.77 -6.65 -9.93
C ASN A 157 -9.19 -5.92 -11.14
N LYS A 158 -9.27 -4.59 -11.18
CA LYS A 158 -8.62 -3.81 -12.25
C LYS A 158 -7.09 -3.98 -12.21
N ILE A 159 -6.48 -3.92 -11.03
CA ILE A 159 -5.03 -4.14 -10.87
C ILE A 159 -4.64 -5.55 -11.33
N SER A 160 -5.37 -6.59 -10.93
CA SER A 160 -5.06 -7.97 -11.31
C SER A 160 -5.18 -8.21 -12.82
N SER A 161 -6.05 -7.48 -13.52
CA SER A 161 -6.13 -7.53 -14.98
C SER A 161 -4.89 -6.93 -15.68
N VAL A 162 -4.26 -5.92 -15.07
CA VAL A 162 -3.10 -5.19 -15.62
C VAL A 162 -1.77 -5.84 -15.20
N TYR A 163 -1.74 -6.40 -13.99
CA TYR A 163 -0.62 -7.11 -13.37
C TYR A 163 -1.06 -8.51 -12.91
N PRO A 164 -1.35 -9.44 -13.84
CA PRO A 164 -1.77 -10.80 -13.49
C PRO A 164 -0.71 -11.60 -12.71
N GLU A 165 0.54 -11.17 -12.75
CA GLU A 165 1.66 -11.72 -11.96
C GLU A 165 1.58 -11.39 -10.46
N ILE A 166 0.72 -10.45 -10.04
CA ILE A 166 0.52 -10.12 -8.63
C ILE A 166 -0.63 -10.99 -8.09
N GLU A 167 -0.29 -12.18 -7.60
CA GLU A 167 -1.28 -13.15 -7.09
C GLU A 167 -2.19 -12.58 -6.00
N TRP A 168 -1.65 -11.69 -5.13
CA TRP A 168 -2.41 -11.11 -4.03
C TRP A 168 -3.72 -10.47 -4.49
N PHE A 169 -3.69 -9.65 -5.55
CA PHE A 169 -4.89 -9.01 -6.10
C PHE A 169 -5.81 -10.00 -6.84
N LYS A 170 -5.25 -11.07 -7.40
CA LYS A 170 -6.03 -12.12 -8.08
C LYS A 170 -6.80 -12.99 -7.08
N SER A 171 -6.27 -13.18 -5.88
CA SER A 171 -6.88 -13.96 -4.80
C SER A 171 -7.83 -13.16 -3.89
N CYS A 172 -8.04 -11.86 -4.16
CA CYS A 172 -8.96 -11.07 -3.35
C CYS A 172 -10.42 -11.49 -3.61
N GLU A 173 -11.06 -12.02 -2.58
CA GLU A 173 -12.51 -12.24 -2.51
C GLU A 173 -13.12 -11.24 -1.53
N ILE A 174 -14.44 -10.99 -1.62
CA ILE A 174 -15.08 -9.94 -0.81
C ILE A 174 -14.95 -10.23 0.68
N GLU A 175 -15.09 -11.49 1.10
CA GLU A 175 -14.95 -11.93 2.50
C GLU A 175 -13.55 -11.66 3.05
N PHE A 176 -12.53 -11.84 2.20
CA PHE A 176 -11.14 -11.54 2.56
C PHE A 176 -10.93 -10.02 2.72
N VAL A 177 -11.45 -9.22 1.78
CA VAL A 177 -11.35 -7.76 1.83
C VAL A 177 -12.05 -7.23 3.08
N GLU A 178 -13.30 -7.63 3.31
CA GLU A 178 -14.07 -7.25 4.50
C GLU A 178 -13.31 -7.57 5.78
N SER A 179 -12.79 -8.80 5.89
CA SER A 179 -12.01 -9.21 7.06
C SER A 179 -10.79 -8.32 7.28
N ILE A 180 -10.08 -7.90 6.22
CA ILE A 180 -8.94 -6.99 6.39
C ILE A 180 -9.40 -5.63 6.91
N PHE A 181 -10.47 -5.05 6.35
CA PHE A 181 -11.00 -3.75 6.73
C PHE A 181 -11.54 -3.74 8.16
N GLU A 182 -12.24 -4.79 8.60
CA GLU A 182 -12.71 -4.97 9.98
C GLU A 182 -11.57 -5.03 11.00
N ASN A 183 -10.39 -5.46 10.56
CA ASN A 183 -9.21 -5.62 11.41
C ASN A 183 -8.29 -4.39 11.42
N ILE A 184 -8.69 -3.25 10.85
CA ILE A 184 -7.88 -2.02 10.80
C ILE A 184 -7.80 -1.31 12.14
#